data_AF-A0A946TE37-F1
#
_entry.id   AF-A0A946TE37-F1
#
_cell.length_a   1.000
_cell.length_b   1.000
_cell.length_c   1.000
_cell.angle_alpha   90.00
_cell.angle_beta   90.00
_cell.angle_gamma   90.00
#
_symmetry.space_group_name_H-M   'P 1'
#
loop_
_entity.id
_entity.type
_entity.pdbx_description
1 polymer ?
#
loop_
_entity_poly.entity_id
_entity_poly.type
_entity_poly.pdbx_seq_one_letter_code
_entity_poly.pdbx_strand_id
1 'polypeptide(L)'
;MSRIIAVLFSLLLLSGCGINNLPAYDEQVFSAWSQVENQYQRRADLIPNLVSTVKGFAAQEKAVLTEVTELRASVGRLNVDADLINNPEMLQRFEQGQAKLGSALSRLMLVSERYPELKSNQ
;
A
#
# COMPACT_ATOMS: atom_id res chain seq x y z
N MET A 1 -18.72 52.74 22.71
CA MET A 1 -17.61 51.81 23.06
C MET A 1 -18.07 50.36 23.27
N SER A 2 -18.94 50.05 24.24
CA SER A 2 -19.21 48.65 24.65
C SER A 2 -19.66 47.69 23.52
N ARG A 3 -20.52 48.15 22.59
CA ARG A 3 -20.96 47.33 21.44
C ARG A 3 -19.85 47.01 20.43
N ILE A 4 -18.90 47.93 20.24
CA ILE A 4 -17.76 47.74 19.31
C ILE A 4 -16.78 46.73 19.89
N ILE A 5 -16.56 46.78 21.21
CA ILE A 5 -15.71 45.83 21.94
C ILE A 5 -16.30 44.42 21.87
N ALA A 6 -17.62 44.29 22.05
CA ALA A 6 -18.30 43.00 21.94
C ALA A 6 -18.17 42.40 20.52
N VAL A 7 -18.33 43.21 19.47
CA VAL A 7 -18.17 42.76 18.08
C VAL A 7 -16.73 42.33 17.77
N LEU A 8 -15.73 43.10 18.20
CA LEU A 8 -14.32 42.74 18.07
C LEU A 8 -13.97 41.44 18.81
N PHE A 9 -14.52 41.25 20.00
CA PHE A 9 -14.33 40.03 20.78
C PHE A 9 -14.98 38.81 20.10
N SER A 10 -16.18 38.98 19.53
CA SER A 10 -16.84 37.92 18.74
C SER A 10 -16.07 37.55 17.48
N LEU A 11 -15.48 38.51 16.76
CA LEU A 11 -14.64 38.22 15.58
C LEU A 11 -13.35 37.46 15.93
N LEU A 12 -12.73 37.78 17.08
CA LEU A 12 -11.57 37.05 17.59
C LEU A 12 -11.91 35.60 17.96
N LEU A 13 -13.08 35.37 18.55
CA LEU A 13 -13.54 34.02 18.91
C LEU A 13 -13.91 33.16 17.69
N LEU A 14 -14.41 33.75 16.59
CA LEU A 14 -14.73 33.01 15.36
C LEU A 14 -13.48 32.59 14.56
N SER A 15 -12.35 33.29 14.73
CA SER A 15 -11.10 33.00 14.01
C SER A 15 -10.39 31.72 14.49
N GLY A 16 -10.79 31.15 15.64
CA GLY A 16 -10.11 30.04 16.31
C GLY A 16 -10.68 28.64 16.07
N CYS A 17 -11.83 28.51 15.39
CA CYS A 17 -12.50 27.22 15.22
C CYS A 17 -12.26 26.62 13.82
N GLY A 18 -11.19 25.83 13.67
CA GLY A 18 -11.13 24.72 12.72
C GLY A 18 -10.45 24.93 11.36
N ILE A 19 -10.21 26.18 10.91
CA ILE A 19 -9.60 26.43 9.59
C ILE A 19 -8.09 26.10 9.55
N ASN A 20 -7.40 26.06 10.69
CA ASN A 20 -5.96 25.79 10.76
C ASN A 20 -5.56 24.30 10.83
N ASN A 21 -6.51 23.37 10.82
CA ASN A 21 -6.19 21.94 10.96
C ASN A 21 -5.98 21.23 9.62
N LEU A 22 -6.30 21.86 8.49
CA LEU A 22 -6.15 21.25 7.16
C LEU A 22 -4.72 20.74 6.91
N PRO A 23 -3.66 21.55 7.16
CA PRO A 23 -2.28 21.07 7.00
C PRO A 23 -1.94 19.89 7.92
N ALA A 24 -2.52 19.86 9.12
CA ALA A 24 -2.30 18.76 10.06
C ALA A 24 -3.01 17.47 9.62
N TYR A 25 -4.16 17.57 8.94
CA TYR A 25 -4.84 16.40 8.36
C TYR A 25 -4.11 15.90 7.12
N ASP A 26 -3.62 16.79 6.25
CA ASP A 26 -2.81 16.40 5.09
C ASP A 26 -1.55 15.63 5.52
N GLU A 27 -0.83 16.14 6.52
CA GLU A 27 0.36 15.47 7.06
C GLU A 27 0.03 14.09 7.65
N GLN A 28 -1.12 13.95 8.32
CA GLN A 28 -1.59 12.65 8.82
C GLN A 28 -1.87 11.66 7.67
N VAL A 29 -2.46 12.12 6.58
CA VAL A 29 -2.74 11.31 5.39
C VAL A 29 -1.43 10.85 4.74
N PHE A 30 -0.47 11.75 4.51
CA PHE A 30 0.83 11.38 3.94
C PHE A 30 1.63 10.46 4.86
N SER A 31 1.60 10.70 6.17
CA SER A 31 2.24 9.82 7.14
C SER A 31 1.63 8.41 7.13
N ALA A 32 0.30 8.29 7.12
CA ALA A 32 -0.38 7.01 7.01
C ALA A 32 -0.06 6.31 5.67
N TRP A 33 -0.04 7.07 4.57
CA TRP A 33 0.33 6.54 3.27
C TRP A 33 1.75 5.99 3.22
N SER A 34 2.72 6.69 3.81
CA SER A 34 4.11 6.21 3.89
C SER A 34 4.22 4.85 4.60
N GLN A 35 3.38 4.60 5.61
CA GLN A 35 3.34 3.30 6.28
C GLN A 35 2.80 2.22 5.35
N VAL A 36 1.75 2.51 4.59
CA VAL A 36 1.18 1.60 3.59
C VAL A 36 2.20 1.28 2.50
N GLU A 37 2.88 2.29 1.97
CA GLU A 37 3.95 2.15 0.97
C GLU A 37 5.07 1.24 1.49
N ASN A 38 5.57 1.50 2.70
CA ASN A 38 6.63 0.69 3.31
C ASN A 38 6.25 -0.80 3.42
N GLN A 39 5.00 -1.09 3.75
CA GLN A 39 4.51 -2.47 3.85
C GLN A 39 4.43 -3.15 2.47
N TYR A 40 3.97 -2.43 1.43
CA TYR A 40 3.94 -2.95 0.07
C TYR A 40 5.35 -3.14 -0.51
N GLN A 41 6.28 -2.23 -0.21
CA GLN A 41 7.67 -2.34 -0.61
C GLN A 41 8.32 -3.58 0.01
N ARG A 42 8.18 -3.76 1.34
CA ARG A 42 8.68 -4.96 2.03
C ARG A 42 8.11 -6.24 1.43
N ARG A 43 6.81 -6.27 1.08
CA ARG A 43 6.19 -7.41 0.39
C ARG A 43 6.84 -7.65 -0.97
N ALA A 44 7.04 -6.61 -1.76
CA ALA A 44 7.66 -6.70 -3.08
C ALA A 44 9.12 -7.18 -3.04
N ASP A 45 9.84 -6.85 -1.97
CA ASP A 45 11.24 -7.24 -1.74
C ASP A 45 11.37 -8.71 -1.27
N LEU A 46 10.36 -9.24 -0.58
CA LEU A 46 10.35 -10.63 -0.14
C LEU A 46 9.94 -11.63 -1.24
N ILE A 47 9.17 -11.18 -2.24
CA ILE A 47 8.65 -12.05 -3.31
C ILE A 47 9.75 -12.80 -4.08
N PRO A 48 10.87 -12.18 -4.51
CA PRO A 48 11.95 -12.90 -5.20
C PRO A 48 12.49 -14.08 -4.39
N ASN A 49 12.69 -13.90 -3.08
CA ASN A 49 13.14 -14.97 -2.19
C ASN A 49 12.09 -16.07 -2.07
N LEU A 50 10.81 -15.71 -1.89
CA LEU A 50 9.70 -16.67 -1.86
C LEU A 50 9.61 -17.49 -3.16
N VAL A 51 9.69 -16.84 -4.32
CA VAL A 51 9.68 -17.50 -5.64
C VAL A 51 10.87 -18.44 -5.78
N SER A 52 12.06 -18.01 -5.36
CA SER A 52 13.27 -18.86 -5.39
C SER A 52 13.12 -20.11 -4.53
N THR A 53 12.62 -19.97 -3.30
CA THR A 53 12.36 -21.10 -2.40
C THR A 53 11.35 -22.07 -3.01
N VAL A 54 10.19 -21.58 -3.45
CA VAL A 54 9.16 -22.45 -4.05
C VAL A 54 9.67 -23.14 -5.31
N LYS A 55 10.42 -22.42 -6.16
CA LYS A 55 11.01 -22.98 -7.39
C LYS A 55 11.96 -24.14 -7.11
N GLY A 56 12.66 -24.15 -5.97
CA GLY A 56 13.57 -25.23 -5.57
C GLY A 56 12.87 -26.58 -5.37
N PHE A 57 11.61 -26.58 -4.95
CA PHE A 57 10.85 -27.80 -4.63
C PHE A 57 9.71 -28.07 -5.65
N ALA A 58 9.12 -27.01 -6.20
CA ALA A 58 7.96 -27.07 -7.08
C ALA A 58 8.25 -26.50 -8.49
N ALA A 59 9.39 -26.87 -9.09
CA ALA A 59 9.83 -26.35 -10.39
C ALA A 59 8.84 -26.59 -11.55
N GLN A 60 7.94 -27.57 -11.42
CA GLN A 60 6.86 -27.82 -12.38
C GLN A 60 5.73 -26.78 -12.34
N GLU A 61 5.59 -26.00 -11.26
CA GLU A 61 4.55 -24.96 -11.09
C GLU A 61 4.93 -23.64 -11.80
N LYS A 62 5.48 -23.76 -13.02
CA LYS A 62 6.01 -22.63 -13.80
C LYS A 62 4.98 -21.54 -14.03
N ALA A 63 3.74 -21.92 -14.34
CA ALA A 63 2.67 -20.96 -14.60
C ALA A 63 2.42 -20.03 -13.41
N VAL A 64 2.35 -20.59 -12.20
CA VAL A 64 2.12 -19.83 -10.96
C VAL A 64 3.33 -18.96 -10.63
N LEU A 65 4.56 -19.51 -10.75
CA LEU A 65 5.79 -18.77 -10.47
C LEU A 65 6.01 -17.60 -11.44
N THR A 66 5.72 -17.80 -12.73
CA THR A 66 5.78 -16.74 -13.75
C THR A 66 4.75 -15.66 -13.46
N GLU A 67 3.50 -16.05 -13.18
CA GLU A 67 2.42 -15.10 -12.88
C GLU A 67 2.77 -14.19 -11.68
N VAL A 68 3.27 -14.76 -10.59
CA VAL A 68 3.70 -13.98 -9.40
C VAL A 68 4.83 -13.01 -9.77
N THR A 69 5.80 -13.47 -10.57
CA THR A 69 6.95 -12.64 -10.99
C THR A 69 6.50 -11.48 -11.87
N GLU A 70 5.62 -11.74 -12.84
CA GLU A 70 5.08 -10.72 -13.75
C GLU A 70 4.22 -9.70 -13.02
N LEU A 71 3.35 -10.15 -12.11
CA LEU A 71 2.53 -9.25 -11.30
C LEU A 71 3.37 -8.40 -10.36
N ARG A 72 4.41 -8.96 -9.73
CA ARG A 72 5.36 -8.20 -8.92
C ARG A 72 6.07 -7.13 -9.75
N ALA A 73 6.54 -7.48 -10.95
CA ALA A 73 7.14 -6.51 -11.86
C ALA A 73 6.14 -5.44 -12.30
N SER A 74 4.88 -5.81 -12.56
CA SER A 74 3.84 -4.87 -12.96
C SER A 74 3.50 -3.87 -11.86
N VAL A 75 3.37 -4.34 -10.62
CA VAL A 75 3.10 -3.48 -9.46
C VAL A 75 4.30 -2.59 -9.18
N GLY A 76 5.53 -3.10 -9.23
CA GLY A 76 6.74 -2.32 -9.00
C GLY A 76 7.09 -1.29 -10.08
N ARG A 77 6.42 -1.34 -11.25
CA ARG A 77 6.53 -0.30 -12.28
C ARG A 77 5.62 0.90 -12.02
N LEU A 78 4.60 0.75 -11.17
CA LEU A 78 3.80 1.89 -10.74
C LEU A 78 4.67 2.71 -9.80
N ASN A 79 4.95 3.96 -10.17
CA ASN A 79 5.67 4.87 -9.30
C ASN A 79 4.79 5.13 -8.08
N VAL A 80 5.14 4.58 -6.92
CA VAL A 80 4.44 4.79 -5.67
C VAL A 80 5.06 6.00 -5.00
N ASP A 81 4.83 7.18 -5.57
CA ASP A 81 5.25 8.43 -4.94
C ASP A 81 4.12 8.99 -4.08
N ALA A 82 4.42 10.03 -3.32
CA ALA A 82 3.45 10.73 -2.47
C ALA A 82 2.27 11.29 -3.29
N ASP A 83 2.44 11.53 -4.59
CA ASP A 83 1.36 12.05 -5.44
C ASP A 83 0.39 10.97 -5.92
N LEU A 84 0.71 9.68 -5.75
CA LEU A 84 -0.20 8.60 -6.13
C LEU A 84 -1.55 8.69 -5.41
N ILE A 85 -1.58 9.07 -4.13
CA ILE A 85 -2.84 9.22 -3.37
C ILE A 85 -3.65 10.46 -3.78
N ASN A 86 -3.01 11.44 -4.42
CA ASN A 86 -3.68 12.62 -4.98
C ASN A 86 -4.30 12.33 -6.35
N ASN A 87 -4.03 11.16 -6.94
CA ASN A 87 -4.56 10.73 -8.23
C ASN A 87 -5.42 9.46 -8.08
N PRO A 88 -6.76 9.60 -8.01
CA PRO A 88 -7.68 8.48 -7.81
C PRO A 88 -7.53 7.36 -8.85
N GLU A 89 -7.24 7.70 -10.10
CA GLU A 89 -7.09 6.70 -11.17
C GLU A 89 -5.80 5.87 -10.98
N MET A 90 -4.71 6.53 -10.61
CA MET A 90 -3.44 5.85 -10.32
C MET A 90 -3.52 5.02 -9.04
N LEU A 91 -4.17 5.53 -8.00
CA LEU A 91 -4.47 4.78 -6.78
C LEU A 91 -5.29 3.53 -7.08
N GLN A 92 -6.36 3.65 -7.88
CA GLN A 92 -7.18 2.52 -8.27
C GLN A 92 -6.38 1.47 -9.05
N ARG A 93 -5.52 1.90 -9.98
CA ARG A 93 -4.64 0.98 -10.73
C ARG A 93 -3.65 0.27 -9.80
N PHE A 94 -3.08 0.98 -8.83
CA PHE A 94 -2.20 0.42 -7.82
C PHE A 94 -2.93 -0.64 -6.98
N GLU A 95 -4.10 -0.31 -6.44
CA GLU A 95 -4.94 -1.24 -5.66
C GLU A 95 -5.29 -2.50 -6.45
N GLN A 96 -5.71 -2.34 -7.71
CA GLN A 96 -6.00 -3.48 -8.59
C GLN A 96 -4.76 -4.35 -8.83
N GLY A 97 -3.60 -3.74 -9.03
CA GLY A 97 -2.32 -4.44 -9.15
C GLY A 97 -1.99 -5.23 -7.88
N GLN A 98 -2.11 -4.60 -6.71
CA GLN A 98 -1.87 -5.24 -5.41
C GLN A 98 -2.86 -6.40 -5.14
N ALA A 99 -4.12 -6.27 -5.55
CA ALA A 99 -5.14 -7.31 -5.42
C ALA A 99 -4.85 -8.52 -6.32
N LYS A 100 -4.46 -8.28 -7.59
CA LYS A 100 -4.05 -9.35 -8.52
C LYS A 100 -2.83 -10.11 -7.98
N LEU A 101 -1.82 -9.37 -7.51
CA LEU A 101 -0.64 -9.97 -6.88
C LEU A 101 -1.01 -10.78 -5.64
N GLY A 102 -1.89 -10.26 -4.78
CA GLY A 102 -2.41 -10.99 -3.62
C GLY A 102 -3.07 -12.31 -4.01
N SER A 103 -3.91 -12.30 -5.05
CA SER A 103 -4.57 -13.50 -5.57
C SER A 103 -3.56 -14.55 -6.09
N ALA A 104 -2.52 -14.11 -6.80
CA ALA A 104 -1.45 -15.01 -7.28
C ALA A 104 -0.64 -15.60 -6.12
N LEU A 105 -0.36 -14.82 -5.07
CA LEU A 105 0.27 -15.31 -3.86
C LEU A 105 -0.62 -16.34 -3.12
N SER A 106 -1.94 -16.15 -3.09
CA SER A 106 -2.86 -17.17 -2.54
C SER A 106 -2.81 -18.48 -3.33
N ARG A 107 -2.70 -18.43 -4.67
CA ARG A 107 -2.47 -19.63 -5.49
C ARG A 107 -1.13 -20.28 -5.18
N LEU A 108 -0.07 -19.49 -5.00
CA LEU A 108 1.24 -19.98 -4.58
C LEU A 108 1.20 -20.66 -3.20
N MET A 109 0.36 -20.17 -2.29
CA MET A 109 0.12 -20.82 -1.00
C MET A 109 -0.53 -22.19 -1.18
N LEU A 110 -1.52 -22.33 -2.07
CA LEU A 110 -2.11 -23.64 -2.39
C LEU A 110 -1.10 -24.60 -3.04
N VAL A 111 -0.14 -24.08 -3.81
CA VAL A 111 1.00 -24.88 -4.26
C VAL A 111 1.77 -25.39 -3.05
N SER A 112 2.11 -24.55 -2.07
CA SER A 112 2.85 -25.00 -0.88
C SER A 112 2.17 -26.13 -0.08
N GLU A 113 0.83 -26.20 -0.13
CA GLU A 113 0.05 -27.28 0.48
C GLU A 113 0.26 -28.65 -0.21
N ARG A 114 0.54 -28.65 -1.52
CA ARG A 114 0.74 -29.86 -2.33
C ARG A 114 2.17 -30.42 -2.25
N TYR A 115 3.10 -29.65 -1.69
CA TYR A 115 4.53 -29.97 -1.60
C TYR A 115 4.96 -29.85 -0.13
N PRO A 116 4.72 -30.87 0.71
CA PRO A 116 4.95 -30.82 2.16
C PRO A 116 6.37 -30.40 2.56
N GLU A 117 7.36 -30.71 1.73
CA GLU A 117 8.75 -30.31 1.86
C GLU A 117 8.97 -28.79 1.90
N LEU A 118 8.06 -27.99 1.31
CA LEU A 118 8.08 -26.52 1.41
C LEU A 118 7.71 -26.04 2.81
N LYS A 119 6.90 -26.80 3.56
CA LYS A 119 6.50 -26.45 4.93
C LYS A 119 7.59 -26.79 5.93
N SER A 120 8.30 -27.89 5.71
CA SER A 120 9.36 -28.37 6.59
C SER A 120 10.64 -27.53 6.53
N ASN A 121 10.77 -26.64 5.54
CA ASN A 121 11.93 -25.76 5.33
C ASN A 121 11.67 -24.30 5.74
N GLN A 122 10.59 -24.07 6.50
CA GLN A 122 10.29 -22.81 7.22
C GLN A 122 10.65 -22.96 8.69
#